data_AF-A0AAV5G2U5-F1
#
_entry.id   AF-A0AAV5G2U5-F1
#
_cell.length_a   1.000
_cell.length_b   1.000
_cell.length_c   1.000
_cell.angle_alpha   90.00
_cell.angle_beta   90.00
_cell.angle_gamma   90.00
#
_symmetry.space_group_name_H-M   'P 1'
#
loop_
_entity.id
_entity.type
_entity.pdbx_description
1 polymer ?
#
loop_
_entity_poly.entity_id
_entity_poly.type
_entity_poly.pdbx_seq_one_letter_code
_entity_poly.pdbx_strand_id
1 'polypeptide(L)'
;MTSAGEGNGLEELSEMDQQILDFEAHAPKAIALKEKAIRAELDISPVRYHQRLNVIVELPAALAYNPVLVKRLLRKRGEREEIRRAAHGNPDEEH
;
A
#
# COMPACT_ATOMS: atom_id res chain seq x y z
N MET A 1 -12.18 6.27 26.07
CA MET A 1 -12.89 5.76 24.88
C MET A 1 -12.50 6.68 23.74
N THR A 2 -11.46 6.45 22.95
CA THR A 2 -11.24 5.32 22.03
C THR A 2 -9.78 4.87 22.01
N SER A 3 -9.55 3.62 22.42
CA SER A 3 -8.30 2.90 22.12
C SER A 3 -8.27 2.61 20.63
N ALA A 4 -7.49 3.39 19.87
CA ALA A 4 -7.22 3.13 18.46
C ALA A 4 -6.20 1.99 18.36
N GLY A 5 -6.71 0.76 18.39
CA GLY A 5 -6.12 -0.46 17.84
C GLY A 5 -4.60 -0.50 17.70
N GLU A 6 -3.91 -0.73 18.80
CA GLU A 6 -2.63 -1.46 18.78
C GLU A 6 -2.98 -2.94 18.59
N GLY A 7 -3.48 -3.27 17.40
CA GLY A 7 -3.72 -4.65 17.03
C GLY A 7 -2.39 -5.31 16.72
N ASN A 8 -2.13 -6.42 17.40
CA ASN A 8 -1.27 -7.51 16.98
C ASN A 8 -1.74 -8.15 15.63
N GLY A 9 -2.36 -7.36 14.74
CA GLY A 9 -3.05 -7.75 13.49
C GLY A 9 -2.18 -7.55 12.25
N LEU A 10 -0.90 -7.91 12.36
CA LEU A 10 0.04 -7.96 11.24
C LEU A 10 0.06 -9.34 10.56
N GLU A 11 -0.63 -10.34 11.13
CA GLU A 11 -0.66 -11.70 10.58
C GLU A 11 -1.96 -12.00 9.82
N GLU A 12 -3.03 -11.22 10.03
CA GLU A 12 -4.35 -11.45 9.45
C GLU A 12 -4.92 -10.17 8.82
N LEU A 13 -5.63 -10.31 7.70
CA LEU A 13 -6.27 -9.20 7.01
C LEU A 13 -7.58 -8.82 7.69
N SER A 14 -7.69 -7.57 8.15
CA SER A 14 -8.96 -6.99 8.58
C SER A 14 -9.93 -6.86 7.40
N GLU A 15 -11.23 -6.71 7.67
CA GLU A 15 -12.25 -6.41 6.66
C GLU A 15 -11.90 -5.17 5.83
N MET A 16 -11.31 -4.15 6.46
CA MET A 16 -10.82 -2.95 5.78
C MET A 16 -9.65 -3.27 4.83
N ASP A 17 -8.77 -4.20 5.21
CA ASP A 17 -7.62 -4.58 4.38
C ASP A 17 -8.05 -5.37 3.15
N GLN A 18 -9.03 -6.26 3.33
CA GLN A 18 -9.64 -7.00 2.23
C GLN A 18 -10.32 -6.03 1.25
N GLN A 19 -11.05 -5.03 1.75
CA GLN A 19 -11.66 -3.99 0.91
C GLN A 19 -10.62 -3.15 0.16
N ILE A 20 -9.50 -2.80 0.80
CA ILE A 20 -8.41 -2.08 0.13
C ILE A 20 -7.80 -2.93 -1.01
N LEU A 21 -7.59 -4.23 -0.80
CA LEU A 21 -7.07 -5.13 -1.83
C LEU A 21 -8.06 -5.32 -2.98
N ASP A 22 -9.35 -5.48 -2.66
CA ASP A 22 -10.39 -5.61 -3.67
C ASP A 22 -10.49 -4.33 -4.53
N PHE A 23 -10.51 -3.16 -3.87
CA PHE A 23 -10.49 -1.86 -4.52
C PHE A 23 -9.28 -1.69 -5.45
N GLU A 24 -8.07 -2.06 -5.01
CA GLU A 24 -6.86 -1.94 -5.83
C GLU A 24 -6.92 -2.80 -7.11
N ALA A 25 -7.67 -3.90 -7.11
CA ALA A 25 -7.84 -4.74 -8.29
C ALA A 25 -8.57 -4.02 -9.44
N HIS A 26 -9.53 -3.15 -9.11
CA HIS A 26 -10.33 -2.38 -10.06
C HIS A 26 -10.06 -0.87 -10.06
N ALA A 27 -9.05 -0.43 -9.29
CA ALA A 27 -8.76 0.99 -9.10
C ALA A 27 -8.47 1.72 -10.43
N PRO A 28 -8.96 2.96 -10.60
CA PRO A 28 -8.64 3.80 -11.76
C PRO A 28 -7.14 4.02 -11.92
N LYS A 29 -6.67 4.06 -13.17
CA LYS A 29 -5.26 4.37 -13.48
C LYS A 29 -4.88 5.82 -13.15
N ALA A 30 -5.81 6.74 -13.31
CA ALA A 30 -5.58 8.17 -13.04
C ALA A 30 -5.60 8.45 -11.53
N ILE A 31 -4.54 9.07 -11.02
CA ILE A 31 -4.34 9.32 -9.59
C ILE A 31 -5.53 10.11 -8.99
N ALA A 32 -5.92 11.22 -9.63
CA ALA A 32 -7.02 12.04 -9.13
C ALA A 32 -8.37 11.29 -9.06
N LEU A 33 -8.65 10.42 -10.04
CA LEU A 33 -9.86 9.58 -10.02
C LEU A 33 -9.76 8.51 -8.93
N LYS A 34 -8.59 7.91 -8.76
CA LYS A 34 -8.33 6.93 -7.71
C LYS A 34 -8.51 7.54 -6.32
N GLU A 35 -7.96 8.72 -6.06
CA GLU A 35 -8.11 9.41 -4.77
C GLU A 35 -9.58 9.76 -4.47
N LYS A 36 -10.33 10.19 -5.49
CA LYS A 36 -11.76 10.46 -5.34
C LYS A 36 -12.53 9.16 -5.04
N ALA A 37 -12.23 8.08 -5.74
CA ALA A 37 -12.85 6.78 -5.54
C ALA A 37 -12.50 6.19 -4.16
N ILE A 38 -11.25 6.30 -3.70
CA ILE A 38 -10.83 5.89 -2.34
C ILE A 38 -11.71 6.58 -1.28
N ARG A 39 -11.89 7.90 -1.39
CA ARG A 39 -12.73 8.64 -0.44
C ARG A 39 -14.21 8.27 -0.54
N ALA A 40 -14.70 7.92 -1.72
CA ALA A 40 -16.10 7.60 -1.94
C ALA A 40 -16.48 6.16 -1.54
N GLU A 41 -15.58 5.20 -1.75
CA GLU A 41 -15.86 3.77 -1.54
C GLU A 41 -15.34 3.26 -0.19
N LEU A 42 -14.17 3.74 0.25
CA LEU A 42 -13.51 3.25 1.47
C LEU A 42 -13.65 4.20 2.67
N ASP A 43 -14.23 5.39 2.45
CA ASP A 43 -14.42 6.43 3.48
C ASP A 43 -13.13 6.81 4.24
N ILE A 44 -11.96 6.63 3.60
CA ILE A 44 -10.65 6.97 4.18
C ILE A 44 -9.89 7.99 3.34
N SER A 45 -8.92 8.65 3.97
CA SER A 45 -8.03 9.55 3.25
C SER A 45 -7.10 8.76 2.32
N PRO A 46 -6.73 9.29 1.14
CA PRO A 46 -5.77 8.65 0.24
C PRO A 46 -4.42 8.38 0.89
N VAL A 47 -4.00 9.25 1.81
CA VAL A 47 -2.76 9.07 2.58
C VAL A 47 -2.85 7.81 3.44
N ARG A 48 -3.94 7.63 4.19
CA ARG A 48 -4.16 6.45 5.03
C ARG A 48 -4.30 5.18 4.19
N TYR A 49 -4.96 5.27 3.04
CA TYR A 49 -5.05 4.19 2.06
C TYR A 49 -3.66 3.70 1.63
N HIS A 50 -2.78 4.60 1.18
CA HIS A 50 -1.44 4.22 0.73
C HIS A 50 -0.57 3.68 1.85
N GLN A 51 -0.67 4.24 3.06
CA GLN A 51 0.03 3.71 4.23
C GLN A 51 -0.41 2.29 4.54
N ARG A 52 -1.71 2.02 4.59
CA ARG A 52 -2.24 0.69 4.88
C ARG A 52 -1.91 -0.30 3.76
N LEU A 53 -2.04 0.12 2.50
CA LEU A 53 -1.67 -0.68 1.33
C LEU A 53 -0.21 -1.13 1.38
N ASN A 54 0.72 -0.27 1.81
CA ASN A 54 2.13 -0.65 1.94
C ASN A 54 2.36 -1.72 3.01
N VAL A 55 1.62 -1.67 4.11
CA VAL A 55 1.73 -2.68 5.18
C VAL A 55 1.15 -4.01 4.72
N ILE A 56 -0.07 -4.01 4.19
CA ILE A 56 -0.79 -5.26 3.84
C ILE A 56 -0.07 -6.06 2.76
N VAL A 57 0.58 -5.41 1.78
CA VAL A 57 1.31 -6.12 0.71
C VAL A 57 2.56 -6.86 1.21
N GLU A 58 3.05 -6.53 2.40
CA GLU A 58 4.17 -7.21 3.06
C GLU A 58 3.70 -8.38 3.93
N LEU A 59 2.38 -8.55 4.14
CA LEU A 59 1.83 -9.60 5.00
C LEU A 59 1.60 -10.91 4.24
N PRO A 60 1.86 -12.07 4.87
CA PRO A 60 1.59 -13.37 4.27
C PRO A 60 0.09 -13.58 4.00
N ALA A 61 -0.80 -13.02 4.83
CA ALA A 61 -2.25 -13.10 4.61
C ALA A 61 -2.71 -12.42 3.31
N ALA A 62 -2.05 -11.35 2.86
CA ALA A 62 -2.36 -10.74 1.58
C ALA A 62 -2.00 -11.64 0.39
N LEU A 63 -0.88 -12.37 0.49
CA LEU A 63 -0.50 -13.37 -0.51
C LEU A 63 -1.48 -14.54 -0.55
N ALA A 64 -2.05 -14.94 0.61
CA ALA A 64 -3.08 -15.96 0.67
C ALA A 64 -4.42 -15.49 0.05
N TYR A 65 -4.77 -14.22 0.24
CA TYR A 65 -6.01 -13.64 -0.29
C TYR A 65 -5.95 -13.38 -1.80
N ASN A 66 -4.93 -12.66 -2.28
CA ASN A 66 -4.77 -12.36 -3.71
C ASN A 66 -3.29 -12.32 -4.12
N PRO A 67 -2.67 -13.48 -4.41
CA PRO A 67 -1.24 -13.57 -4.68
C PRO A 67 -0.82 -12.83 -5.95
N VAL A 68 -1.70 -12.73 -6.96
CA VAL A 68 -1.37 -12.08 -8.23
C VAL A 68 -1.30 -10.56 -8.06
N LEU A 69 -2.29 -9.98 -7.37
CA LEU A 69 -2.32 -8.55 -7.09
C LEU A 69 -1.13 -8.14 -6.22
N VAL A 70 -0.87 -8.88 -5.14
CA VAL A 70 0.21 -8.57 -4.20
C VAL A 70 1.58 -8.63 -4.88
N LYS A 71 1.86 -9.67 -5.67
CA LYS A 71 3.11 -9.76 -6.45
C LYS A 71 3.29 -8.59 -7.42
N ARG A 72 2.20 -8.14 -8.07
CA ARG A 72 2.22 -6.97 -8.96
C ARG A 72 2.54 -5.67 -8.20
N LEU A 73 2.00 -5.52 -7.00
CA LEU A 73 2.24 -4.36 -6.13
C LEU A 73 3.68 -4.36 -5.60
N LEU A 74 4.18 -5.52 -5.15
CA LEU A 74 5.57 -5.68 -4.71
C LEU A 74 6.57 -5.32 -5.82
N ARG A 75 6.31 -5.76 -7.06
CA ARG A 75 7.18 -5.39 -8.20
C ARG A 75 7.24 -3.88 -8.42
N LYS A 76 6.08 -3.21 -8.43
CA LYS A 76 5.99 -1.74 -8.56
C LYS A 76 6.72 -1.00 -7.44
N ARG A 77 6.78 -1.58 -6.24
CA ARG A 77 7.52 -1.01 -5.11
C ARG A 77 9.03 -1.14 -5.31
N GLY A 78 9.52 -2.31 -5.73
CA GLY A 78 10.93 -2.54 -6.05
C GLY A 78 11.46 -1.54 -7.08
N GLU A 79 10.68 -1.27 -8.14
CA GLU A 79 11.01 -0.25 -9.14
C GLU A 79 11.14 1.16 -8.53
N ARG A 80 10.30 1.52 -7.55
CA ARG A 80 10.38 2.84 -6.87
C ARG A 80 11.53 2.92 -5.88
N GLU A 81 11.85 1.83 -5.19
CA GLU A 81 12.98 1.77 -4.26
C GLU A 81 14.32 1.83 -4.99
N GLU A 82 14.44 1.17 -6.15
CA GLU A 82 15.63 1.25 -6.99
C GLU A 82 15.89 2.68 -7.47
N ILE A 83 14.86 3.39 -7.93
CA ILE A 83 14.96 4.80 -8.32
C ILE A 83 15.37 5.67 -7.13
N ARG A 84 14.83 5.43 -5.92
CA ARG A 84 15.24 6.17 -4.71
C ARG A 84 16.67 5.88 -4.29
N ARG A 85 17.12 4.62 -4.37
CA ARG A 85 18.50 4.24 -4.07
C ARG A 85 19.47 4.85 -5.09
N ALA A 86 19.12 4.84 -6.37
CA ALA A 86 19.89 5.49 -7.42
C ALA A 86 19.91 7.03 -7.28
N ALA A 87 18.82 7.63 -6.78
CA ALA A 87 18.78 9.07 -6.49
C ALA A 87 19.52 9.46 -5.18
N HIS A 88 19.78 8.50 -4.29
CA HIS A 88 20.46 8.72 -3.01
C HIS A 88 21.91 8.19 -2.99
N GLY A 89 22.43 7.69 -4.12
CA GLY A 89 23.79 7.19 -4.28
C GLY A 89 24.63 8.03 -5.25
N ASN A 90 25.48 8.89 -4.67
CA ASN A 90 26.50 9.81 -5.22
C ASN A 90 26.03 11.16 -5.82
N PRO A 91 26.67 12.29 -5.40
CA PRO A 91 28.13 12.44 -5.44
C PRO A 91 28.84 12.94 -4.16
N ASP A 92 30.14 12.58 -4.10
CA ASP A 92 31.30 13.20 -3.46
C ASP A 92 31.36 13.44 -1.94
N GLU A 93 32.06 12.52 -1.28
CA GLU A 93 33.22 12.89 -0.46
C GLU A 93 34.12 13.91 -1.21
N GLU A 94 34.56 14.97 -0.52
CA GLU A 94 35.72 15.86 -0.75
C GLU A 94 35.40 17.36 -0.67
N HIS A 95 35.48 17.94 0.55
CA HIS A 95 36.18 19.22 0.83
C HIS A 95 36.45 19.39 2.33
#